data_AF-A0A923NZX3-F1
#
_entry.id   AF-A0A923NZX3-F1
#
_cell.length_a   1.000
_cell.length_b   1.000
_cell.length_c   1.000
_cell.angle_alpha   90.00
_cell.angle_beta   90.00
_cell.angle_gamma   90.00
#
_symmetry.space_group_name_H-M   'P 1'
#
loop_
_entity.id
_entity.type
_entity.pdbx_description
1 polymer ?
#
loop_
_entity_poly.entity_id
_entity_poly.type
_entity_poly.pdbx_seq_one_letter_code
_entity_poly.pdbx_strand_id
1 'polypeptide(L)'
;MRACICCILVNMAGYRLWLLLLAVLALLGSASVRAAAPDQLVWRGDHATGRSIMEDLAKEYARQKLGKISLQPFSTLSGLDAVAQGSADFATSARDRYARRAEEAGLEFTPVVLDGAVLITHPQNPVRSLSLKQVHDIYFGRIGNWKELGGPDKPINLYSIASPLDGVEYSLRALVYRNGNQPVAAPRLYINTVKLEEAITLDPAGLGLSTLAGTRGNPKVRALAIEGVPPTTQSVADGSYPLFITLYMVTRADSPRRDAVQRFAAFLHTPAAAAILRKHGLVPWADAGDVAGRDTARMALIDERVGRDAAAVAAATAAPATGQPMSAPRAVLASKVATAPTAESTQAARRNLERAQSRKAQRATPAAKPASSAASQPAPAPGGGI
;
A
#
# COMPACT_ATOMS: atom_id res chain seq x y z
N MET A 1 50.27 24.26 -74.74
CA MET A 1 50.14 23.42 -73.53
C MET A 1 50.96 24.02 -72.39
N ARG A 2 50.35 24.79 -71.48
CA ARG A 2 50.91 25.12 -70.14
C ARG A 2 49.98 25.99 -69.27
N ALA A 3 48.88 26.52 -69.80
CA ALA A 3 47.98 27.42 -69.05
C ALA A 3 46.75 26.74 -68.38
N CYS A 4 46.41 25.49 -68.69
CA CYS A 4 45.16 24.88 -68.15
C CYS A 4 45.31 24.05 -66.87
N ILE A 5 46.53 23.75 -66.41
CA ILE A 5 46.72 22.81 -65.29
C ILE A 5 46.75 23.51 -63.92
N CYS A 6 46.99 24.84 -63.87
CA CYS A 6 47.13 25.56 -62.60
C CYS A 6 45.78 25.91 -61.92
N CYS A 7 44.69 26.07 -62.67
CA CYS A 7 43.40 26.46 -62.09
C CYS A 7 42.62 25.31 -61.44
N ILE A 8 42.89 24.04 -61.78
CA ILE A 8 42.13 22.89 -61.27
C ILE A 8 42.65 22.44 -59.89
N LEU A 9 43.95 22.62 -59.61
CA LEU A 9 44.56 22.22 -58.33
C LEU A 9 44.19 23.12 -57.14
N VAL A 10 43.89 24.41 -57.38
CA VAL A 10 43.49 25.35 -56.33
C VAL A 10 42.07 25.07 -55.80
N ASN A 11 41.20 24.50 -56.63
CA ASN A 11 39.80 24.24 -56.26
C ASN A 11 39.60 22.92 -55.47
N MET A 12 40.56 21.99 -55.56
CA MET A 12 40.50 20.72 -54.84
C MET A 12 40.96 20.80 -53.38
N ALA A 13 41.85 21.76 -53.05
CA ALA A 13 42.31 21.98 -51.68
C ALA A 13 41.19 22.55 -50.79
N GLY A 14 40.37 23.47 -51.33
CA GLY A 14 39.20 24.02 -50.65
C GLY A 14 38.13 22.97 -50.37
N TYR A 15 37.86 22.08 -51.33
CA TYR A 15 36.89 20.99 -51.17
C TYR A 15 37.32 19.95 -50.13
N ARG A 16 38.61 19.63 -50.04
CA ARG A 16 39.16 18.73 -49.01
C ARG A 16 39.10 19.33 -47.61
N LEU A 17 39.32 20.65 -47.49
CA LEU A 17 39.18 21.35 -46.22
C LEU A 17 37.69 21.44 -45.79
N TRP A 18 36.78 21.64 -46.74
CA TRP A 18 35.33 21.65 -46.50
C TRP A 18 34.77 20.28 -46.10
N LEU A 19 35.25 19.21 -46.74
CA LEU A 19 34.87 17.82 -46.40
C LEU A 19 35.42 17.39 -45.04
N LEU A 20 36.63 17.84 -44.66
CA LEU A 20 37.18 17.61 -43.33
C LEU A 20 36.42 18.41 -42.26
N LEU A 21 35.99 19.63 -42.54
CA LEU A 21 35.16 20.42 -41.62
C LEU A 21 33.77 19.79 -41.41
N LEU A 22 33.14 19.28 -42.47
CA LEU A 22 31.87 18.54 -42.39
C LEU A 22 32.02 17.21 -41.63
N ALA A 23 33.15 16.51 -41.78
CA ALA A 23 33.43 15.28 -41.02
C ALA A 23 33.65 15.57 -39.52
N VAL A 24 34.31 16.68 -39.17
CA VAL A 24 34.49 17.11 -37.77
C VAL A 24 33.16 17.57 -37.15
N LEU A 25 32.30 18.26 -37.92
CA LEU A 25 30.94 18.61 -37.47
C LEU A 25 30.01 17.38 -37.34
N ALA A 26 30.21 16.33 -38.15
CA ALA A 26 29.46 15.07 -38.04
C ALA A 26 29.92 14.22 -36.85
N LEU A 27 31.19 14.33 -36.43
CA LEU A 27 31.72 13.70 -35.20
C LEU A 27 31.35 14.44 -33.90
N LEU A 28 30.82 15.66 -34.00
CA LEU A 28 30.17 16.38 -32.90
C LEU A 28 28.67 16.06 -32.79
N GLY A 29 28.16 15.18 -33.66
CA GLY A 29 26.79 14.68 -33.63
C GLY A 29 26.56 13.67 -32.52
N SER A 30 25.85 14.11 -31.47
CA SER A 30 25.20 13.28 -30.45
C SER A 30 26.06 12.79 -29.29
N ALA A 31 26.78 13.72 -28.64
CA ALA A 31 26.76 13.68 -27.18
C ALA A 31 25.30 13.90 -26.78
N SER A 32 24.55 12.81 -26.64
CA SER A 32 23.26 12.86 -25.96
C SER A 32 23.59 13.35 -24.57
N VAL A 33 23.43 14.66 -24.34
CA VAL A 33 23.22 15.17 -22.98
C VAL A 33 22.03 14.37 -22.52
N ARG A 34 22.31 13.35 -21.69
CA ARG A 34 21.28 12.66 -20.94
C ARG A 34 20.62 13.80 -20.17
N ALA A 35 19.46 14.28 -20.65
CA ALA A 35 18.66 15.19 -19.87
C ALA A 35 18.58 14.56 -18.49
N ALA A 36 19.08 15.27 -17.47
CA ALA A 36 18.99 14.80 -16.10
C ALA A 36 17.55 14.33 -15.93
N ALA A 37 17.37 13.06 -15.54
CA ALA A 37 16.04 12.54 -15.27
C ALA A 37 15.31 13.61 -14.44
N PRO A 38 14.05 13.96 -14.78
CA PRO A 38 13.35 15.02 -14.07
C PRO A 38 13.56 14.79 -12.57
N ASP A 39 13.85 15.86 -11.82
CA ASP A 39 14.18 15.90 -10.39
C ASP A 39 12.99 15.48 -9.50
N GLN A 40 12.33 14.41 -9.92
CA GLN A 40 11.15 13.79 -9.39
C GLN A 40 11.58 12.41 -8.89
N LEU A 41 11.43 12.22 -7.59
CA LEU A 41 11.54 10.92 -6.95
C LEU A 41 10.21 10.16 -7.10
N VAL A 42 10.28 8.84 -7.18
CA VAL A 42 9.12 7.95 -7.15
C VAL A 42 9.06 7.30 -5.77
N TRP A 43 7.96 7.55 -5.05
CA TRP A 43 7.65 6.89 -3.79
C TRP A 43 6.58 5.83 -3.97
N ARG A 44 6.76 4.67 -3.33
CA ARG A 44 5.70 3.66 -3.14
C ARG A 44 5.56 3.26 -1.68
N GLY A 45 4.34 2.97 -1.24
CA GLY A 45 4.10 2.51 0.12
C GLY A 45 2.63 2.26 0.40
N ASP A 46 2.29 2.07 1.67
CA ASP A 46 0.91 1.84 2.08
C ASP A 46 0.00 3.07 1.84
N HIS A 47 -1.28 2.79 1.60
CA HIS A 47 -2.29 3.82 1.40
C HIS A 47 -2.46 4.74 2.63
N ALA A 48 -2.33 4.24 3.86
CA ALA A 48 -2.46 5.07 5.05
C ALA A 48 -1.36 6.14 5.13
N THR A 49 -0.13 5.78 4.78
CA THR A 49 0.99 6.73 4.70
C THR A 49 0.86 7.65 3.49
N GLY A 50 0.34 7.15 2.37
CA GLY A 50 0.14 7.92 1.14
C GLY A 50 -0.89 9.04 1.27
N ARG A 51 -2.11 8.70 1.72
CA ARG A 51 -3.34 9.51 1.61
C ARG A 51 -3.30 10.91 2.24
N SER A 52 -2.38 11.15 3.17
CA SER A 52 -2.31 12.46 3.86
C SER A 52 -0.89 12.86 4.23
N ILE A 53 -0.08 11.91 4.69
CA ILE A 53 1.26 12.19 5.23
C ILE A 53 2.24 12.49 4.09
N MET A 54 2.41 11.53 3.16
CA MET A 54 3.32 11.72 2.03
C MET A 54 2.84 12.78 1.05
N GLU A 55 1.53 12.97 0.90
CA GLU A 55 0.98 14.11 0.15
C GLU A 55 1.42 15.46 0.70
N ASP A 56 1.25 15.70 2.01
CA ASP A 56 1.64 16.97 2.63
C ASP A 56 3.18 17.15 2.64
N LEU A 57 3.93 16.08 2.89
CA LEU A 57 5.40 16.10 2.82
C LEU A 57 5.89 16.41 1.40
N ALA A 58 5.31 15.80 0.37
CA ALA A 58 5.68 16.03 -1.03
C ALA A 58 5.35 17.46 -1.48
N LYS A 59 4.19 18.00 -1.04
CA LYS A 59 3.80 19.40 -1.30
C LYS A 59 4.80 20.36 -0.67
N GLU A 60 5.18 20.11 0.59
CA GLU A 60 6.14 20.96 1.30
C GLU A 60 7.54 20.90 0.70
N TYR A 61 8.00 19.69 0.35
CA TYR A 61 9.28 19.47 -0.32
C TYR A 61 9.37 20.25 -1.64
N ALA A 62 8.29 20.21 -2.44
CA ALA A 62 8.19 20.99 -3.68
C ALA A 62 8.10 22.50 -3.42
N ARG A 63 7.38 22.94 -2.37
CA ARG A 63 7.27 24.35 -1.98
C ARG A 63 8.62 24.95 -1.63
N GLN A 64 9.49 24.18 -0.98
CA GLN A 64 10.87 24.57 -0.66
C GLN A 64 11.84 24.46 -1.84
N LYS A 65 11.34 24.09 -3.04
CA LYS A 65 12.14 23.92 -4.26
C LYS A 65 13.25 22.86 -4.11
N LEU A 66 13.03 21.85 -3.27
CA LEU A 66 14.00 20.78 -3.02
C LEU A 66 13.90 19.62 -4.02
N GLY A 67 12.75 19.51 -4.71
CA GLY A 67 12.47 18.51 -5.74
C GLY A 67 10.98 18.18 -5.82
N LYS A 68 10.62 17.16 -6.60
CA LYS A 68 9.24 16.65 -6.69
C LYS A 68 9.18 15.19 -6.26
N ILE A 69 8.00 14.73 -5.82
CA ILE A 69 7.77 13.33 -5.48
C ILE A 69 6.50 12.86 -6.19
N SER A 70 6.60 11.81 -6.98
CA SER A 70 5.48 11.06 -7.55
C SER A 70 5.04 10.02 -6.53
N LEU A 71 3.77 10.08 -6.13
CA LEU A 71 3.20 9.16 -5.14
C LEU A 71 2.46 8.02 -5.82
N GLN A 72 2.81 6.79 -5.46
CA GLN A 72 2.18 5.58 -5.97
C GLN A 72 1.78 4.66 -4.80
N PRO A 73 0.71 5.00 -4.04
CA PRO A 73 0.29 4.21 -2.88
C PRO A 73 -0.31 2.87 -3.31
N PHE A 74 0.06 1.79 -2.62
CA PHE A 74 -0.53 0.47 -2.76
C PHE A 74 -0.50 -0.33 -1.45
N SER A 75 0.65 -0.90 -1.10
CA SER A 75 0.89 -1.67 0.13
C SER A 75 2.38 -1.61 0.50
N THR A 76 2.71 -2.01 1.73
CA THR A 76 4.12 -2.08 2.17
C THR A 76 4.93 -3.01 1.26
N LEU A 77 4.42 -4.21 1.00
CA LEU A 77 5.11 -5.19 0.14
C LEU A 77 5.37 -4.64 -1.26
N SER A 78 4.36 -4.01 -1.89
CA SER A 78 4.57 -3.45 -3.23
C SER A 78 5.61 -2.33 -3.26
N GLY A 79 5.74 -1.56 -2.17
CA GLY A 79 6.78 -0.56 -2.04
C GLY A 79 8.17 -1.18 -1.95
N LEU A 80 8.34 -2.19 -1.08
CA LEU A 80 9.60 -2.91 -0.92
C LEU A 80 10.04 -3.57 -2.22
N ASP A 81 9.12 -4.25 -2.91
CA ASP A 81 9.40 -4.91 -4.19
C ASP A 81 9.80 -3.90 -5.27
N ALA A 82 9.13 -2.75 -5.32
CA ALA A 82 9.44 -1.71 -6.30
C ALA A 82 10.83 -1.09 -6.09
N VAL A 83 11.23 -0.86 -4.83
CA VAL A 83 12.58 -0.37 -4.50
C VAL A 83 13.63 -1.43 -4.81
N ALA A 84 13.39 -2.69 -4.46
CA ALA A 84 14.30 -3.80 -4.78
C ALA A 84 14.54 -3.90 -6.30
N GLN A 85 13.46 -3.81 -7.09
CA GLN A 85 13.50 -3.84 -8.56
C GLN A 85 13.99 -2.52 -9.19
N GLY A 86 14.15 -1.45 -8.42
CA GLY A 86 14.57 -0.12 -8.91
C GLY A 86 13.50 0.62 -9.72
N SER A 87 12.23 0.23 -9.59
CA SER A 87 11.08 0.93 -10.21
C SER A 87 10.51 2.05 -9.33
N ALA A 88 10.90 2.09 -8.06
CA ALA A 88 10.71 3.22 -7.14
C ALA A 88 12.05 3.64 -6.54
N ASP A 89 12.21 4.94 -6.25
CA ASP A 89 13.45 5.48 -5.68
C ASP A 89 13.53 5.20 -4.17
N PHE A 90 12.40 5.26 -3.48
CA PHE A 90 12.28 4.89 -2.07
C PHE A 90 10.86 4.45 -1.73
N ALA A 91 10.71 3.80 -0.59
CA ALA A 91 9.43 3.36 -0.06
C ALA A 91 9.27 3.72 1.42
N THR A 92 8.06 3.56 1.93
CA THR A 92 7.81 3.54 3.38
C THR A 92 7.33 2.17 3.82
N SER A 93 7.85 1.68 4.94
CA SER A 93 7.46 0.41 5.53
C SER A 93 7.05 0.59 6.98
N ALA A 94 5.92 0.01 7.38
CA ALA A 94 5.46 0.00 8.77
C ALA A 94 5.99 -1.18 9.59
N ARG A 95 6.99 -1.89 9.04
CA ARG A 95 7.73 -2.98 9.66
C ARG A 95 9.21 -2.91 9.30
N ASP A 96 10.04 -3.52 10.12
CA ASP A 96 11.44 -3.75 9.79
C ASP A 96 11.57 -4.83 8.69
N ARG A 97 12.80 -5.04 8.23
CA ARG A 97 13.20 -6.07 7.28
C ARG A 97 12.69 -7.43 7.73
N TYR A 98 12.02 -8.13 6.81
CA TYR A 98 11.66 -9.53 7.02
C TYR A 98 12.77 -10.42 6.45
N ALA A 99 13.63 -10.94 7.33
CA ALA A 99 14.83 -11.69 6.96
C ALA A 99 14.59 -12.93 6.06
N ARG A 100 13.35 -13.44 6.01
CA ARG A 100 12.97 -14.59 5.17
C ARG A 100 12.57 -14.20 3.74
N ARG A 101 12.67 -12.92 3.37
CA ARG A 101 12.50 -12.45 1.99
C ARG A 101 13.83 -11.98 1.40
N ALA A 102 14.29 -12.68 0.38
CA ALA A 102 15.55 -12.41 -0.29
C ALA A 102 15.54 -11.03 -1.00
N GLU A 103 14.38 -10.59 -1.46
CA GLU A 103 14.18 -9.30 -2.11
C GLU A 103 14.48 -8.12 -1.18
N GLU A 104 14.40 -8.33 0.14
CA GLU A 104 14.68 -7.30 1.14
C GLU A 104 16.15 -7.28 1.57
N ALA A 105 16.98 -8.22 1.09
CA ALA A 105 18.38 -8.36 1.51
C ALA A 105 19.24 -7.12 1.17
N GLY A 106 18.99 -6.51 0.02
CA GLY A 106 19.70 -5.31 -0.46
C GLY A 106 19.06 -3.97 -0.06
N LEU A 107 18.05 -3.98 0.80
CA LEU A 107 17.28 -2.78 1.17
C LEU A 107 17.73 -2.20 2.52
N GLU A 108 17.98 -0.90 2.58
CA GLU A 108 18.28 -0.18 3.82
C GLU A 108 16.97 0.35 4.44
N PHE A 109 16.70 0.01 5.71
CA PHE A 109 15.53 0.46 6.45
C PHE A 109 15.96 1.53 7.46
N THR A 110 15.64 2.79 7.19
CA THR A 110 15.98 3.92 8.08
C THR A 110 14.74 4.33 8.86
N PRO A 111 14.74 4.28 10.20
CA PRO A 111 13.59 4.70 10.99
C PRO A 111 13.35 6.21 10.83
N VAL A 112 12.10 6.61 10.60
CA VAL A 112 11.75 8.03 10.36
C VAL A 112 10.71 8.58 11.33
N VAL A 113 9.73 7.78 11.75
CA VAL A 113 8.70 8.18 12.73
C VAL A 113 8.18 6.99 13.51
N LEU A 114 7.59 7.26 14.67
CA LEU A 114 6.70 6.33 15.36
C LEU A 114 5.24 6.67 15.10
N ASP A 115 4.41 5.64 15.00
CA ASP A 115 2.95 5.70 14.94
C ASP A 115 2.36 4.69 15.93
N GLY A 116 1.09 4.83 16.30
CA GLY A 116 0.38 3.83 17.09
C GLY A 116 -0.30 2.81 16.17
N ALA A 117 -0.10 1.51 16.37
CA ALA A 117 -0.98 0.47 15.83
C ALA A 117 -2.22 0.38 16.74
N VAL A 118 -3.38 0.78 16.23
CA VAL A 118 -4.58 0.98 17.04
C VAL A 118 -5.68 0.01 16.66
N LEU A 119 -6.27 -0.63 17.66
CA LEU A 119 -7.46 -1.44 17.49
C LEU A 119 -8.65 -0.48 17.39
N ILE A 120 -9.46 -0.66 16.34
CA ILE A 120 -10.61 0.20 16.06
C ILE A 120 -11.92 -0.57 16.07
N THR A 121 -12.96 0.07 16.55
CA THR A 121 -14.34 -0.40 16.48
C THR A 121 -15.28 0.76 16.12
N HIS A 122 -16.55 0.45 15.88
CA HIS A 122 -17.56 1.47 15.62
C HIS A 122 -17.88 2.28 16.90
N PRO A 123 -18.12 3.61 16.81
CA PRO A 123 -18.35 4.46 17.99
C PRO A 123 -19.51 4.04 18.91
N GLN A 124 -20.52 3.33 18.37
CA GLN A 124 -21.67 2.80 19.14
C GLN A 124 -21.33 1.56 19.99
N ASN A 125 -20.25 0.85 19.69
CA ASN A 125 -19.80 -0.23 20.55
C ASN A 125 -19.38 0.37 21.91
N PRO A 126 -19.88 -0.13 23.06
CA PRO A 126 -19.57 0.46 24.37
C PRO A 126 -18.17 0.14 24.88
N VAL A 127 -17.47 -0.86 24.34
CA VAL A 127 -16.11 -1.21 24.75
C VAL A 127 -15.15 -0.05 24.46
N ARG A 128 -14.25 0.23 25.41
CA ARG A 128 -13.31 1.37 25.36
C ARG A 128 -11.85 0.96 25.45
N SER A 129 -11.58 -0.21 26.00
CA SER A 129 -10.23 -0.70 26.29
C SER A 129 -10.18 -2.20 26.07
N LEU A 130 -9.02 -2.70 25.65
CA LEU A 130 -8.68 -4.13 25.60
C LEU A 130 -7.35 -4.35 26.34
N SER A 131 -7.17 -5.50 26.96
CA SER A 131 -5.84 -5.94 27.38
C SER A 131 -5.05 -6.51 26.19
N LEU A 132 -3.73 -6.55 26.30
CA LEU A 132 -2.87 -7.20 25.30
C LEU A 132 -3.23 -8.68 25.13
N LYS A 133 -3.59 -9.35 26.23
CA LYS A 133 -4.10 -10.73 26.20
C LYS A 133 -5.40 -10.86 25.42
N GLN A 134 -6.33 -9.92 25.59
CA GLN A 134 -7.58 -9.91 24.83
C GLN A 134 -7.31 -9.69 23.34
N VAL A 135 -6.42 -8.76 22.96
CA VAL A 135 -6.03 -8.56 21.55
C VAL A 135 -5.46 -9.86 20.97
N HIS A 136 -4.53 -10.50 21.68
CA HIS A 136 -3.98 -11.80 21.30
C HIS A 136 -5.09 -12.85 21.14
N ASP A 137 -5.92 -13.06 22.15
CA ASP A 137 -6.92 -14.13 22.15
C ASP A 137 -8.06 -13.90 21.14
N ILE A 138 -8.40 -12.65 20.81
CA ILE A 138 -9.35 -12.33 19.75
C ILE A 138 -8.78 -12.73 18.38
N TYR A 139 -7.57 -12.26 18.04
CA TYR A 139 -6.96 -12.59 16.75
C TYR A 139 -6.54 -14.07 16.65
N PHE A 140 -6.34 -14.75 17.77
CA PHE A 140 -6.11 -16.20 17.82
C PHE A 140 -7.43 -17.00 17.73
N GLY A 141 -8.59 -16.36 17.92
CA GLY A 141 -9.92 -16.99 17.82
C GLY A 141 -10.45 -17.61 19.12
N ARG A 142 -9.82 -17.36 20.27
CA ARG A 142 -10.31 -17.80 21.58
C ARG A 142 -11.47 -16.95 22.09
N ILE A 143 -11.44 -15.64 21.81
CA ILE A 143 -12.51 -14.70 22.13
C ILE A 143 -13.25 -14.35 20.84
N GLY A 144 -14.57 -14.52 20.84
CA GLY A 144 -15.39 -14.33 19.64
C GLY A 144 -16.63 -13.46 19.85
N ASN A 145 -16.89 -13.01 21.08
CA ASN A 145 -18.07 -12.24 21.42
C ASN A 145 -17.74 -11.04 22.31
N TRP A 146 -18.38 -9.90 22.03
CA TRP A 146 -18.20 -8.66 22.78
C TRP A 146 -18.57 -8.77 24.26
N LYS A 147 -19.48 -9.68 24.65
CA LYS A 147 -19.82 -9.89 26.08
C LYS A 147 -18.65 -10.37 26.93
N GLU A 148 -17.72 -11.09 26.32
CA GLU A 148 -16.47 -11.55 26.97
C GLU A 148 -15.54 -10.38 27.29
N LEU A 149 -15.82 -9.21 26.71
CA LEU A 149 -15.05 -7.97 26.82
C LEU A 149 -15.86 -6.85 27.52
N GLY A 150 -16.97 -7.19 28.19
CA GLY A 150 -17.87 -6.23 28.84
C GLY A 150 -18.77 -5.43 27.89
N GLY A 151 -18.89 -5.87 26.64
CA GLY A 151 -19.78 -5.31 25.63
C GLY A 151 -21.11 -6.04 25.49
N PRO A 152 -21.89 -5.77 24.44
CA PRO A 152 -23.17 -6.44 24.18
C PRO A 152 -22.95 -7.93 23.82
N ASP A 153 -23.98 -8.77 24.01
CA ASP A 153 -23.96 -10.17 23.52
C ASP A 153 -24.09 -10.20 21.99
N LYS A 154 -22.97 -9.93 21.31
CA LYS A 154 -22.85 -9.92 19.86
C LYS A 154 -21.52 -10.53 19.44
N PRO A 155 -21.49 -11.32 18.35
CA PRO A 155 -20.23 -11.77 17.76
C PRO A 155 -19.31 -10.60 17.42
N ILE A 156 -18.00 -10.80 17.57
CA ILE A 156 -16.99 -9.86 17.07
C ILE A 156 -16.84 -10.11 15.58
N ASN A 157 -17.21 -9.12 14.78
CA ASN A 157 -16.93 -9.13 13.36
C ASN A 157 -15.46 -8.73 13.15
N LEU A 158 -14.56 -9.72 13.24
CA LEU A 158 -13.11 -9.49 13.20
C LEU A 158 -12.58 -9.29 11.78
N TYR A 159 -11.86 -8.18 11.58
CA TYR A 159 -11.32 -7.73 10.30
C TYR A 159 -9.78 -7.76 10.35
N SER A 160 -9.13 -8.06 9.23
CA SER A 160 -7.67 -8.06 9.09
C SER A 160 -7.26 -7.69 7.66
N ILE A 161 -5.96 -7.47 7.43
CA ILE A 161 -5.41 -7.24 6.09
C ILE A 161 -5.11 -8.57 5.39
N ALA A 162 -5.48 -8.67 4.11
CA ALA A 162 -5.35 -9.89 3.31
C ALA A 162 -3.88 -10.34 3.15
N SER A 163 -2.95 -9.39 3.11
CA SER A 163 -1.52 -9.66 3.02
C SER A 163 -0.88 -9.60 4.41
N PRO A 164 -0.51 -10.74 5.03
CA PRO A 164 -0.01 -10.77 6.41
C PRO A 164 1.36 -10.10 6.60
N LEU A 165 2.12 -9.93 5.51
CA LEU A 165 3.40 -9.22 5.53
C LEU A 165 3.24 -7.71 5.26
N ASP A 166 2.01 -7.20 5.14
CA ASP A 166 1.75 -5.77 5.04
C ASP A 166 1.99 -5.09 6.40
N GLY A 167 2.64 -3.93 6.40
CA GLY A 167 3.47 -3.49 7.51
C GLY A 167 2.73 -3.30 8.84
N VAL A 168 1.53 -2.70 8.84
CA VAL A 168 0.78 -2.45 10.08
C VAL A 168 0.27 -3.76 10.70
N GLU A 169 -0.28 -4.65 9.86
CA GLU A 169 -0.78 -5.96 10.28
C GLU A 169 0.37 -6.88 10.74
N TYR A 170 1.47 -6.91 9.97
CA TYR A 170 2.68 -7.63 10.33
C TYR A 170 3.21 -7.15 11.68
N SER A 171 3.28 -5.84 11.90
CA SER A 171 3.82 -5.28 13.13
C SER A 171 2.94 -5.59 14.34
N LEU A 172 1.60 -5.51 14.22
CA LEU A 172 0.71 -5.96 15.30
C LEU A 172 0.99 -7.42 15.66
N ARG A 173 1.07 -8.30 14.66
CA ARG A 173 1.33 -9.73 14.86
C ARG A 173 2.72 -9.99 15.44
N ALA A 174 3.73 -9.25 15.01
CA ALA A 174 5.08 -9.34 15.56
C ALA A 174 5.10 -8.92 17.05
N LEU A 175 4.33 -7.90 17.44
CA LEU A 175 4.21 -7.49 18.83
C LEU A 175 3.53 -8.58 19.67
N VAL A 176 2.31 -8.98 19.31
CA VAL A 176 1.48 -9.87 20.16
C VAL A 176 1.86 -11.35 20.04
N TYR A 177 2.49 -11.78 18.94
CA TYR A 177 2.88 -13.17 18.68
C TYR A 177 4.38 -13.40 18.49
N ARG A 178 5.24 -12.36 18.48
CA ARG A 178 6.69 -12.49 18.15
C ARG A 178 6.93 -13.06 16.74
N ASN A 179 5.88 -13.08 15.93
CA ASN A 179 5.87 -13.59 14.57
C ASN A 179 4.90 -12.75 13.74
N GLY A 180 5.44 -11.86 12.91
CA GLY A 180 4.61 -10.99 12.06
C GLY A 180 3.83 -11.74 10.98
N ASN A 181 4.21 -12.98 10.66
CA ASN A 181 3.50 -13.84 9.72
C ASN A 181 2.61 -14.88 10.43
N GLN A 182 2.29 -14.68 11.71
CA GLN A 182 1.37 -15.53 12.45
C GLN A 182 -0.03 -15.50 11.79
N PRO A 183 -0.64 -16.66 11.50
CA PRO A 183 -2.02 -16.69 11.01
C PRO A 183 -3.03 -16.28 12.10
N VAL A 184 -4.10 -15.62 11.67
CA VAL A 184 -5.14 -15.04 12.54
C VAL A 184 -6.53 -15.57 12.16
N ALA A 185 -7.44 -15.61 13.13
CA ALA A 185 -8.81 -16.10 12.99
C ALA A 185 -9.79 -15.06 12.40
N ALA A 186 -9.28 -14.09 11.63
CA ALA A 186 -10.10 -13.03 11.02
C ALA A 186 -10.70 -13.50 9.68
N PRO A 187 -12.04 -13.66 9.56
CA PRO A 187 -12.66 -14.13 8.33
C PRO A 187 -12.83 -13.03 7.27
N ARG A 188 -12.73 -11.75 7.66
CA ARG A 188 -12.93 -10.60 6.76
C ARG A 188 -11.60 -9.93 6.46
N LEU A 189 -11.13 -10.11 5.24
CA LEU A 189 -9.82 -9.63 4.79
C LEU A 189 -9.99 -8.43 3.87
N TYR A 190 -9.23 -7.37 4.13
CA TYR A 190 -9.24 -6.13 3.35
C TYR A 190 -7.90 -5.93 2.65
N ILE A 191 -7.93 -5.18 1.55
CA ILE A 191 -6.72 -4.90 0.76
C ILE A 191 -5.76 -3.93 1.46
N ASN A 192 -6.27 -3.06 2.33
CA ASN A 192 -5.50 -2.09 3.12
C ASN A 192 -6.32 -1.58 4.32
N THR A 193 -5.66 -0.84 5.21
CA THR A 193 -6.26 -0.25 6.42
C THR A 193 -7.35 0.77 6.11
N VAL A 194 -7.25 1.53 5.01
CA VAL A 194 -8.28 2.50 4.60
C VAL A 194 -9.61 1.82 4.30
N LYS A 195 -9.61 0.70 3.56
CA LYS A 195 -10.83 -0.08 3.29
C LYS A 195 -11.37 -0.80 4.51
N LEU A 196 -10.48 -1.21 5.41
CA LEU A 196 -10.87 -1.77 6.70
C LEU A 196 -11.58 -0.70 7.56
N GLU A 197 -11.03 0.52 7.66
CA GLU A 197 -11.63 1.66 8.37
C GLU A 197 -13.02 1.99 7.82
N GLU A 198 -13.16 2.12 6.50
CA GLU A 198 -14.45 2.36 5.84
C GLU A 198 -15.49 1.31 6.25
N ALA A 199 -15.11 0.04 6.28
CA ALA A 199 -16.02 -1.04 6.66
C ALA A 199 -16.38 -1.04 8.15
N ILE A 200 -15.46 -0.64 9.04
CA ILE A 200 -15.75 -0.47 10.48
C ILE A 200 -16.79 0.64 10.70
N THR A 201 -16.80 1.70 9.87
CA THR A 201 -17.83 2.75 9.97
C THR A 201 -19.25 2.26 9.73
N LEU A 202 -19.42 1.08 9.12
CA LEU A 202 -20.70 0.49 8.77
C LEU A 202 -21.09 -0.71 9.67
N ASP A 203 -20.21 -1.11 10.59
CA ASP A 203 -20.40 -2.32 11.41
C ASP A 203 -20.27 -2.04 12.91
N PRO A 204 -21.39 -1.83 13.63
CA PRO A 204 -21.41 -1.66 15.08
C PRO A 204 -20.75 -2.79 15.89
N ALA A 205 -20.59 -3.99 15.31
CA ALA A 205 -19.93 -5.13 15.95
C ALA A 205 -18.52 -5.41 15.39
N GLY A 206 -18.03 -4.54 14.50
CA GLY A 206 -16.73 -4.66 13.84
C GLY A 206 -15.56 -4.39 14.80
N LEU A 207 -14.48 -5.15 14.63
CA LEU A 207 -13.17 -4.89 15.22
C LEU A 207 -12.09 -5.09 14.16
N GLY A 208 -11.16 -4.16 14.06
CA GLY A 208 -10.00 -4.31 13.19
C GLY A 208 -8.84 -3.42 13.60
N LEU A 209 -7.87 -3.27 12.72
CA LEU A 209 -6.62 -2.55 12.94
C LEU A 209 -6.53 -1.31 12.03
N SER A 210 -6.01 -0.22 12.58
CA SER A 210 -5.63 0.99 11.86
C SER A 210 -4.35 1.56 12.50
N THR A 211 -3.96 2.78 12.13
CA THR A 211 -2.92 3.54 12.82
C THR A 211 -3.48 4.76 13.53
N LEU A 212 -2.75 5.30 14.51
CA LEU A 212 -3.15 6.53 15.20
C LEU A 212 -3.32 7.67 14.20
N ALA A 213 -2.42 7.78 13.22
CA ALA A 213 -2.56 8.73 12.13
C ALA A 213 -3.80 8.47 11.25
N GLY A 214 -4.12 7.20 10.94
CA GLY A 214 -5.30 6.83 10.14
C GLY A 214 -6.64 7.16 10.79
N THR A 215 -6.73 6.99 12.12
CA THR A 215 -7.93 7.32 12.90
C THR A 215 -8.10 8.80 13.21
N ARG A 216 -7.04 9.60 13.05
CA ARG A 216 -7.03 11.02 13.42
C ARG A 216 -8.06 11.80 12.60
N GLY A 217 -8.94 12.52 13.30
CA GLY A 217 -9.99 13.31 12.67
C GLY A 217 -11.11 12.49 12.03
N ASN A 218 -11.16 11.16 12.26
CA ASN A 218 -12.25 10.31 11.80
C ASN A 218 -13.19 9.95 12.97
N PRO A 219 -14.28 10.71 13.20
CA PRO A 219 -15.21 10.43 14.29
C PRO A 219 -16.09 9.19 14.07
N LYS A 220 -16.04 8.57 12.88
CA LYS A 220 -16.83 7.38 12.52
C LYS A 220 -16.17 6.07 12.94
N VAL A 221 -14.96 6.14 13.48
CA VAL A 221 -14.27 5.01 14.12
C VAL A 221 -13.84 5.41 15.53
N ARG A 222 -13.73 4.42 16.41
CA ARG A 222 -13.22 4.60 17.76
C ARG A 222 -11.96 3.77 17.93
N ALA A 223 -10.84 4.44 18.21
CA ALA A 223 -9.64 3.78 18.69
C ALA A 223 -9.84 3.31 20.15
N LEU A 224 -9.46 2.06 20.43
CA LEU A 224 -9.53 1.45 21.75
C LEU A 224 -8.22 1.69 22.51
N ALA A 225 -8.35 1.95 23.81
CA ALA A 225 -7.21 1.93 24.73
C ALA A 225 -6.66 0.50 24.86
N ILE A 226 -5.38 0.39 25.20
CA ILE A 226 -4.71 -0.89 25.47
C ILE A 226 -4.16 -0.87 26.88
N GLU A 227 -4.52 -1.85 27.70
CA GLU A 227 -4.20 -1.85 29.14
C GLU A 227 -4.71 -0.56 29.84
N GLY A 228 -5.82 0.00 29.35
CA GLY A 228 -6.37 1.28 29.83
C GLY A 228 -5.63 2.53 29.33
N VAL A 229 -4.52 2.38 28.60
CA VAL A 229 -3.76 3.50 28.04
C VAL A 229 -4.34 3.89 26.67
N PRO A 230 -4.81 5.14 26.49
CA PRO A 230 -5.32 5.60 25.20
C PRO A 230 -4.18 5.76 24.18
N PRO A 231 -4.42 5.47 22.89
CA PRO A 231 -3.45 5.76 21.84
C PRO A 231 -3.42 7.26 21.56
N THR A 232 -2.32 7.92 21.94
CA THR A 232 -2.10 9.35 21.72
C THR A 232 -0.66 9.57 21.29
N THR A 233 -0.36 10.71 20.66
CA THR A 233 1.02 11.05 20.31
C THR A 233 1.93 11.08 21.53
N GLN A 234 1.42 11.52 22.69
CA GLN A 234 2.16 11.52 23.95
C GLN A 234 2.44 10.08 24.43
N SER A 235 1.41 9.23 24.52
CA SER A 235 1.58 7.85 25.00
C SER A 235 2.39 6.96 24.05
N VAL A 236 2.43 7.30 22.75
CA VAL A 236 3.36 6.69 21.79
C VAL A 236 4.78 7.20 22.00
N ALA A 237 4.96 8.51 22.19
CA ALA A 237 6.28 9.12 22.37
C ALA A 237 6.97 8.62 23.64
N ASP A 238 6.26 8.61 24.78
CA ASP A 238 6.81 8.13 26.06
C ASP A 238 6.85 6.59 26.15
N GLY A 239 6.11 5.88 25.31
CA GLY A 239 6.10 4.42 25.21
C GLY A 239 5.17 3.73 26.20
N SER A 240 4.33 4.49 26.92
CA SER A 240 3.27 3.95 27.77
C SER A 240 2.20 3.20 26.98
N TYR A 241 1.96 3.57 25.72
CA TYR A 241 1.12 2.80 24.80
C TYR A 241 1.94 1.67 24.16
N PRO A 242 1.66 0.39 24.47
CA PRO A 242 2.57 -0.70 24.10
C PRO A 242 2.57 -1.02 22.61
N LEU A 243 1.48 -0.74 21.89
CA LEU A 243 1.32 -1.08 20.48
C LEU A 243 1.73 0.06 19.55
N PHE A 244 2.94 0.59 19.69
CA PHE A 244 3.51 1.51 18.69
C PHE A 244 4.32 0.76 17.62
N ILE A 245 4.45 1.38 16.45
CA ILE A 245 5.19 0.85 15.30
C ILE A 245 6.16 1.91 14.79
N THR A 246 7.27 1.45 14.24
CA THR A 246 8.23 2.31 13.55
C THR A 246 7.88 2.31 12.07
N LEU A 247 7.75 3.51 11.49
CA LEU A 247 7.75 3.66 10.05
C LEU A 247 9.19 3.91 9.59
N TYR A 248 9.61 3.16 8.57
CA TYR A 248 10.92 3.22 7.96
C TYR A 248 10.83 3.85 6.58
N MET A 249 11.78 4.71 6.24
CA MET A 249 12.10 5.00 4.86
C MET A 249 13.00 3.88 4.34
N VAL A 250 12.61 3.25 3.24
CA VAL A 250 13.31 2.11 2.66
C VAL A 250 13.96 2.51 1.34
N THR A 251 15.24 2.23 1.21
CA THR A 251 16.04 2.58 0.04
C THR A 251 16.88 1.40 -0.41
N ARG A 252 17.46 1.47 -1.61
CA ARG A 252 18.41 0.46 -2.10
C ARG A 252 19.82 1.03 -2.05
N ALA A 253 20.74 0.31 -1.40
CA ALA A 253 22.09 0.81 -1.10
C ALA A 253 22.89 1.19 -2.36
N ASP A 254 22.70 0.46 -3.46
CA ASP A 254 23.39 0.63 -4.75
C ASP A 254 22.64 1.55 -5.74
N SER A 255 21.58 2.24 -5.30
CA SER A 255 20.75 3.05 -6.19
C SER A 255 21.54 4.24 -6.78
N PRO A 256 21.49 4.47 -8.11
CA PRO A 256 22.08 5.67 -8.72
C PRO A 256 21.36 6.96 -8.32
N ARG A 257 20.20 6.85 -7.64
CA ARG A 257 19.38 7.98 -7.17
C ARG A 257 19.60 8.28 -5.67
N ARG A 258 20.60 7.65 -5.04
CA ARG A 258 20.88 7.76 -3.60
C ARG A 258 20.98 9.21 -3.12
N ASP A 259 21.73 10.07 -3.81
CA ASP A 259 21.89 11.47 -3.40
C ASP A 259 20.56 12.23 -3.36
N ALA A 260 19.69 12.00 -4.34
CA ALA A 260 18.37 12.65 -4.38
C ALA A 260 17.47 12.14 -3.24
N VAL A 261 17.52 10.84 -2.95
CA VAL A 261 16.79 10.25 -1.81
C VAL A 261 17.34 10.75 -0.48
N GLN A 262 18.66 10.90 -0.33
CA GLN A 262 19.28 11.46 0.88
C GLN A 262 18.91 12.92 1.10
N ARG A 263 18.71 13.72 0.03
CA ARG A 263 18.13 15.07 0.18
C ARG A 263 16.73 15.04 0.77
N PHE A 264 15.90 14.08 0.34
CA PHE A 264 14.56 13.92 0.93
C PHE A 264 14.65 13.41 2.39
N ALA A 265 15.55 12.48 2.68
CA ALA A 265 15.82 12.01 4.04
C ALA A 265 16.20 13.17 4.97
N ALA A 266 17.13 14.03 4.54
CA ALA A 266 17.52 15.23 5.27
C ALA A 266 16.34 16.19 5.47
N PHE A 267 15.47 16.35 4.46
CA PHE A 267 14.25 17.15 4.59
C PHE A 267 13.32 16.62 5.70
N LEU A 268 13.20 15.30 5.89
CA LEU A 268 12.37 14.72 6.96
C LEU A 268 12.81 15.13 8.37
N HIS A 269 14.08 15.53 8.54
CA HIS A 269 14.63 16.03 9.81
C HIS A 269 14.46 17.55 10.01
N THR A 270 13.86 18.26 9.05
CA THR A 270 13.63 19.71 9.18
C THR A 270 12.44 20.02 10.10
N PRO A 271 12.41 21.22 10.73
CA PRO A 271 11.24 21.66 11.50
C PRO A 271 9.93 21.67 10.72
N ALA A 272 9.99 21.97 9.40
CA ALA A 272 8.82 21.98 8.53
C ALA A 272 8.22 20.57 8.34
N ALA A 273 9.08 19.58 8.06
CA ALA A 273 8.63 18.18 7.97
C ALA A 273 8.13 17.67 9.32
N ALA A 274 8.84 17.96 10.42
CA ALA A 274 8.41 17.59 11.77
C ALA A 274 7.03 18.18 12.12
N ALA A 275 6.74 19.43 11.74
CA ALA A 275 5.43 20.03 11.95
C ALA A 275 4.31 19.29 11.17
N ILE A 276 4.57 18.86 9.94
CA ILE A 276 3.63 18.06 9.14
C ILE A 276 3.38 16.70 9.80
N LEU A 277 4.44 16.01 10.24
CA LEU A 277 4.33 14.72 10.92
C LEU A 277 3.48 14.84 12.20
N ARG A 278 3.75 15.84 13.04
CA ARG A 278 2.97 16.11 14.26
C ARG A 278 1.52 16.49 13.96
N LYS A 279 1.26 17.24 12.89
CA LYS A 279 -0.11 17.56 12.43
C LYS A 279 -0.91 16.29 12.15
N HIS A 280 -0.27 15.25 11.62
CA HIS A 280 -0.86 13.92 11.37
C HIS A 280 -0.84 12.99 12.58
N GLY A 281 -0.35 13.44 13.75
CA GLY A 281 -0.35 12.67 14.99
C GLY A 281 0.81 11.69 15.14
N LEU A 282 1.80 11.77 14.26
CA LEU A 282 3.02 10.96 14.30
C LEU A 282 4.03 11.57 15.27
N VAL A 283 4.94 10.73 15.78
CA VAL A 283 6.10 11.15 16.57
C VAL A 283 7.33 11.14 15.65
N PRO A 284 7.89 12.30 15.27
CA PRO A 284 9.16 12.36 14.56
C PRO A 284 10.25 11.54 15.27
N TRP A 285 11.09 10.83 14.53
CA TRP A 285 12.15 10.01 15.14
C TRP A 285 13.07 10.80 16.08
N ALA A 286 13.36 12.07 15.74
CA ALA A 286 14.14 12.96 16.60
C ALA A 286 13.49 13.26 17.96
N ASP A 287 12.16 13.16 18.06
CA ASP A 287 11.40 13.38 19.29
C ASP A 287 11.26 12.09 20.13
N ALA A 288 11.64 10.95 19.58
CA ALA A 288 11.30 9.64 20.13
C ALA A 288 12.25 9.17 21.25
N GLY A 289 13.27 9.95 21.64
CA GLY A 289 14.20 9.60 22.72
C GLY A 289 14.90 8.25 22.52
N ASP A 290 15.16 7.53 23.61
CA ASP A 290 15.74 6.17 23.57
C ASP A 290 14.68 5.12 23.22
N VAL A 291 14.28 5.06 21.95
CA VAL A 291 13.32 4.04 21.45
C VAL A 291 13.88 2.63 21.64
N ALA A 292 15.18 2.43 21.39
CA ALA A 292 15.80 1.10 21.41
C ALA A 292 15.80 0.49 22.82
N GLY A 293 16.17 1.27 23.84
CA GLY A 293 16.10 0.83 25.24
C GLY A 293 14.67 0.53 25.69
N ARG A 294 13.71 1.38 25.28
CA ARG A 294 12.29 1.17 25.59
C ARG A 294 11.70 -0.04 24.87
N ASP A 295 12.19 -0.39 23.69
CA ASP A 295 11.66 -1.51 22.91
C ASP A 295 11.86 -2.87 23.62
N THR A 296 13.02 -3.06 24.25
CA THR A 296 13.29 -4.29 25.02
C THR A 296 12.33 -4.43 26.19
N ALA A 297 12.17 -3.36 26.99
CA ALA A 297 11.26 -3.34 28.13
C ALA A 297 9.79 -3.51 27.70
N ARG A 298 9.40 -2.84 26.62
CA ARG A 298 8.06 -2.95 26.02
C ARG A 298 7.76 -4.37 25.58
N MET A 299 8.68 -5.02 24.88
CA MET A 299 8.47 -6.36 24.38
C MET A 299 8.41 -7.38 25.53
N ALA A 300 9.19 -7.19 26.60
CA ALA A 300 9.07 -7.99 27.82
C ALA A 300 7.70 -7.81 28.50
N LEU A 301 7.20 -6.57 28.59
CA LEU A 301 5.86 -6.27 29.09
C LEU A 301 4.79 -6.97 28.25
N ILE A 302 4.89 -6.93 26.91
CA ILE A 302 3.91 -7.59 26.04
C ILE A 302 3.94 -9.10 26.23
N ASP A 303 5.13 -9.70 26.33
CA ASP A 303 5.27 -11.13 26.59
C ASP A 303 4.62 -11.54 27.92
N GLU A 304 4.90 -10.81 28.99
CA GLU A 304 4.30 -11.02 30.31
C GLU A 304 2.77 -10.95 30.23
N ARG A 305 2.22 -9.89 29.61
CA ARG A 305 0.77 -9.64 29.54
C ARG A 305 0.04 -10.66 28.69
N VAL A 306 0.66 -11.14 27.61
CA VAL A 306 0.11 -12.22 26.77
C VAL A 306 0.27 -13.59 27.44
N GLY A 307 1.17 -13.72 28.42
CA GLY A 307 1.44 -14.96 29.15
C GLY A 307 2.42 -15.87 28.41
N ARG A 308 3.42 -15.30 27.74
CA ARG A 308 4.49 -16.06 27.07
C ARG A 308 5.69 -16.23 27.98
N ASP A 309 6.08 -17.48 28.21
CA ASP A 309 7.36 -17.80 28.81
C ASP A 309 8.51 -17.71 27.79
N ALA A 310 9.75 -17.80 28.27
CA ALA A 310 10.94 -17.70 27.44
C ALA A 310 10.99 -18.78 26.33
N ALA A 311 10.45 -19.98 26.58
CA ALA A 311 10.42 -21.06 25.61
C ALA A 311 9.41 -20.78 24.49
N ALA A 312 8.23 -20.25 24.82
CA ALA A 312 7.22 -19.80 23.86
C ALA A 312 7.73 -18.63 23.02
N VAL A 313 8.50 -17.69 23.61
CA VAL A 313 9.15 -16.60 22.86
C VAL A 313 10.16 -17.15 21.86
N ALA A 314 11.04 -18.07 22.28
CA ALA A 314 12.03 -18.68 21.39
C ALA A 314 11.38 -19.50 20.26
N ALA A 315 10.32 -20.26 20.57
CA ALA A 315 9.58 -21.03 19.57
C ALA A 315 8.88 -20.11 18.56
N ALA A 316 8.27 -19.02 19.01
CA ALA A 316 7.55 -18.09 18.15
C ALA A 316 8.47 -17.33 17.18
N THR A 317 9.66 -16.93 17.62
CA THR A 317 10.66 -16.26 16.75
C THR A 317 11.26 -17.23 15.73
N ALA A 318 11.38 -18.52 16.07
CA ALA A 318 11.89 -19.55 15.18
C ALA A 318 10.84 -20.09 14.19
N ALA A 319 9.54 -20.03 14.52
CA ALA A 319 8.49 -20.73 13.79
C ALA A 319 8.36 -20.30 12.30
N PRO A 320 8.31 -21.24 11.35
CA PRO A 320 7.82 -20.98 10.00
C PRO A 320 6.31 -20.71 9.99
N ALA A 321 5.83 -19.96 9.00
CA ALA A 321 4.44 -19.53 8.91
C ALA A 321 3.49 -20.64 8.43
N THR A 322 3.46 -21.78 9.13
CA THR A 322 2.68 -22.97 8.72
C THR A 322 1.54 -23.33 9.68
N GLY A 323 1.40 -22.65 10.83
CA GLY A 323 0.34 -22.95 11.78
C GLY A 323 -1.00 -22.34 11.37
N GLN A 324 -1.93 -23.14 10.83
CA GLN A 324 -3.33 -22.73 10.70
C GLN A 324 -3.83 -22.18 12.05
N PRO A 325 -4.54 -21.03 12.09
CA PRO A 325 -5.13 -20.55 13.33
C PRO A 325 -6.14 -21.62 13.78
N MET A 326 -6.07 -22.02 15.06
CA MET A 326 -7.02 -23.00 15.60
C MET A 326 -8.43 -22.45 15.40
N SER A 327 -9.23 -23.14 14.58
CA SER A 327 -10.59 -22.76 14.29
C SER A 327 -11.41 -22.74 15.58
N ALA A 328 -11.90 -21.56 15.97
CA ALA A 328 -12.99 -21.45 16.94
C ALA A 328 -14.17 -22.31 16.43
N PRO A 329 -14.72 -23.26 17.21
CA PRO A 329 -15.75 -24.19 16.76
C PRO A 329 -17.07 -23.56 16.26
N ARG A 330 -17.20 -22.24 16.27
CA ARG A 330 -18.40 -21.52 15.79
C ARG A 330 -18.20 -20.71 14.50
N ALA A 331 -16.97 -20.49 14.04
CA ALA A 331 -16.72 -19.75 12.78
C ALA A 331 -16.85 -20.64 11.52
N VAL A 332 -16.76 -21.96 11.69
CA VAL A 332 -16.68 -22.95 10.60
C VAL A 332 -18.02 -23.10 9.86
N LEU A 333 -19.15 -22.71 10.44
CA LEU A 333 -20.45 -22.80 9.75
C LEU A 333 -20.66 -21.64 8.77
N ALA A 334 -20.12 -20.45 9.05
CA ALA A 334 -20.22 -19.28 8.18
C ALA A 334 -19.13 -19.26 7.09
N SER A 335 -17.92 -19.75 7.39
CA SER A 335 -16.83 -19.82 6.40
C SER A 335 -17.04 -20.92 5.35
N LYS A 336 -17.83 -21.95 5.64
CA LYS A 336 -18.25 -22.95 4.65
C LYS A 336 -19.28 -22.44 3.64
N VAL A 337 -19.77 -21.20 3.77
CA VAL A 337 -20.80 -20.62 2.88
C VAL A 337 -20.22 -19.57 1.91
N ALA A 338 -18.95 -19.16 2.05
CA ALA A 338 -18.34 -18.21 1.12
C ALA A 338 -16.93 -18.65 0.72
N THR A 339 -16.66 -18.61 -0.58
CA THR A 339 -15.42 -19.02 -1.27
C THR A 339 -15.25 -20.52 -1.54
N ALA A 340 -16.18 -21.09 -2.31
CA ALA A 340 -15.84 -22.22 -3.17
C ALA A 340 -16.21 -21.88 -4.62
N PRO A 341 -15.27 -21.90 -5.60
CA PRO A 341 -15.58 -21.66 -7.01
C PRO A 341 -16.57 -22.70 -7.59
N THR A 342 -16.83 -23.79 -6.86
CA THR A 342 -17.76 -24.86 -7.20
C THR A 342 -19.09 -24.79 -6.44
N ALA A 343 -19.30 -23.83 -5.53
CA ALA A 343 -20.57 -23.70 -4.81
C ALA A 343 -21.73 -23.44 -5.79
N GLU A 344 -22.86 -24.10 -5.57
CA GLU A 344 -24.00 -24.08 -6.49
C GLU A 344 -24.57 -22.67 -6.68
N SER A 345 -24.57 -21.84 -5.63
CA SER A 345 -24.96 -20.43 -5.68
C SER A 345 -24.00 -19.58 -6.54
N THR A 346 -22.69 -19.84 -6.46
CA THR A 346 -21.66 -19.19 -7.28
C THR A 346 -21.75 -19.60 -8.74
N GLN A 347 -22.01 -20.89 -9.01
CA GLN A 347 -22.24 -21.36 -10.38
C GLN A 347 -23.56 -20.81 -10.96
N ALA A 348 -24.61 -20.70 -10.15
CA ALA A 348 -25.88 -20.10 -10.54
C ALA A 348 -25.72 -18.61 -10.87
N ALA A 349 -24.97 -17.85 -10.06
CA ALA A 349 -24.64 -16.46 -10.32
C ALA A 349 -23.87 -16.28 -11.65
N ARG A 350 -22.91 -17.17 -11.93
CA ARG A 350 -22.14 -17.17 -13.19
C ARG A 350 -23.02 -17.43 -14.40
N ARG A 351 -23.88 -18.45 -14.35
CA ARG A 351 -24.86 -18.74 -15.41
C ARG A 351 -25.83 -17.59 -15.65
N ASN A 352 -26.24 -16.89 -14.60
CA ASN A 352 -27.14 -15.73 -14.71
C ASN A 352 -26.43 -14.54 -15.37
N LEU A 353 -25.16 -14.30 -15.06
CA LEU A 353 -24.36 -13.26 -15.70
C LEU A 353 -24.15 -13.54 -17.19
N GLU A 354 -23.83 -14.78 -17.56
CA GLU A 354 -23.68 -15.22 -18.96
C GLU A 354 -25.00 -15.09 -19.74
N ARG A 355 -26.14 -15.40 -19.12
CA ARG A 355 -27.49 -15.17 -19.69
C ARG A 355 -27.80 -13.68 -19.87
N ALA A 356 -27.38 -12.83 -18.94
CA ALA A 356 -27.57 -11.39 -19.06
C ALA A 356 -26.70 -10.79 -20.19
N GLN A 357 -25.46 -11.24 -20.32
CA GLN A 357 -24.54 -10.82 -21.36
C GLN A 357 -24.99 -11.26 -22.76
N SER A 358 -25.46 -12.51 -22.91
CA SER A 358 -26.01 -13.01 -24.18
C SER A 358 -27.29 -12.26 -24.60
N ARG A 359 -28.20 -11.95 -23.65
CA ARG A 359 -29.37 -11.09 -23.93
C ARG A 359 -28.98 -9.68 -24.36
N LYS A 360 -27.93 -9.11 -23.76
CA LYS A 360 -27.39 -7.80 -24.14
C LYS A 360 -26.77 -7.82 -25.54
N ALA A 361 -26.06 -8.88 -25.90
CA ALA A 361 -25.49 -9.08 -27.23
C ALA A 361 -26.58 -9.29 -28.31
N GLN A 362 -27.64 -10.03 -28.01
CA GLN A 362 -28.79 -10.21 -28.91
C GLN A 362 -29.56 -8.91 -29.14
N ARG A 363 -29.70 -8.06 -28.11
CA ARG A 363 -30.28 -6.71 -28.25
C ARG A 363 -29.40 -5.73 -29.03
N ALA A 364 -28.10 -5.98 -29.13
CA ALA A 364 -27.16 -5.14 -29.86
C ALA A 364 -27.04 -5.51 -31.36
N THR A 365 -27.72 -6.57 -31.81
CA THR A 365 -27.76 -6.93 -33.24
C THR A 365 -28.94 -6.19 -33.90
N PRO A 366 -28.73 -5.33 -34.91
CA PRO A 366 -29.84 -4.62 -35.56
C PRO A 366 -30.69 -5.63 -36.34
N ALA A 367 -32.01 -5.60 -36.12
CA ALA A 367 -32.95 -6.36 -36.94
C ALA A 367 -32.84 -5.92 -38.41
N ALA A 368 -32.56 -6.86 -39.31
CA ALA A 368 -32.55 -6.62 -40.74
C ALA A 368 -33.95 -6.15 -41.19
N LYS A 369 -34.00 -4.97 -41.83
CA LYS A 369 -35.21 -4.42 -42.46
C LYS A 369 -35.68 -5.37 -43.57
N PRO A 370 -36.96 -5.74 -43.66
CA PRO A 370 -37.44 -6.52 -44.79
C PRO A 370 -37.40 -5.66 -46.07
N ALA A 371 -36.89 -6.24 -47.15
CA ALA A 371 -36.77 -5.60 -48.45
C ALA A 371 -38.17 -5.30 -49.02
N SER A 372 -38.40 -4.03 -49.35
CA SER A 372 -39.55 -3.57 -50.14
C SER A 372 -39.38 -4.03 -51.59
N SER A 373 -40.29 -4.86 -52.09
CA SER A 373 -40.39 -5.21 -53.51
C SER A 373 -41.08 -4.08 -54.27
N ALA A 374 -40.32 -3.24 -54.97
CA ALA A 374 -40.87 -2.35 -55.98
C ALA A 374 -41.10 -3.16 -57.27
N ALA A 375 -42.34 -3.59 -57.50
CA ALA A 375 -42.79 -4.12 -58.77
C ALA A 375 -43.10 -2.96 -59.73
N SER A 376 -42.40 -2.95 -60.86
CA SER A 376 -42.58 -2.03 -61.99
C SER A 376 -43.98 -2.16 -62.60
N GLN A 377 -44.74 -1.07 -62.63
CA GLN A 377 -45.95 -0.97 -63.45
C GLN A 377 -45.56 -0.72 -64.93
N PRO A 378 -46.27 -1.32 -65.90
CA PRO A 378 -45.98 -1.17 -67.32
C PRO A 378 -46.56 0.14 -67.87
N ALA A 379 -45.88 0.70 -68.88
CA ALA A 379 -46.33 1.88 -69.62
C ALA A 379 -47.62 1.62 -70.42
N PRO A 380 -48.52 2.61 -70.55
CA PRO A 380 -49.72 2.47 -71.39
C PRO A 380 -49.36 2.60 -72.88
N ALA A 381 -49.79 1.63 -73.68
CA ALA A 381 -49.76 1.70 -75.15
C ALA A 381 -50.92 2.58 -75.68
N PRO A 382 -50.77 3.20 -76.86
CA PRO A 382 -51.66 4.24 -77.35
C PRO A 382 -52.90 3.65 -78.02
N GLY A 383 -54.07 4.19 -77.71
CA GLY A 383 -55.28 3.99 -78.49
C GLY A 383 -55.66 5.28 -79.21
N GLY A 384 -55.51 5.30 -80.55
CA GLY A 384 -56.31 6.17 -81.41
C GLY A 384 -57.77 5.69 -81.42
N GLY A 385 -58.76 6.45 -81.87
CA GLY A 385 -58.82 7.80 -82.43
C GLY A 385 -60.30 8.16 -82.62
N ILE A 386 -60.57 9.42 -82.94
CA ILE A 386 -61.46 9.96 -83.99
C ILE A 386 -61.06 11.41 -84.15
#